data_AF-K4IQJ0-F1
#
_entry.id   AF-K4IQJ0-F1
#
_cell.length_a   1.000
_cell.length_b   1.000
_cell.length_c   1.000
_cell.angle_alpha   90.00
_cell.angle_beta   90.00
_cell.angle_gamma   90.00
#
_symmetry.space_group_name_H-M   'P 1'
#
loop_
_entity.id
_entity.type
_entity.pdbx_description
1 polymer ?
#
loop_
_entity_poly.entity_id
_entity_poly.type
_entity_poly.pdbx_seq_one_letter_code
_entity_poly.pdbx_strand_id
1 'polypeptide(L)'
;MSEKLKTLATKYKEFGFNVSCITNKPNQYNLNSRSYFKTPSHEWTNLFDSKQEIDDLNRFNWPNSVGIGTFTYWSDLVVIDIDGCNDINFLKQILRQLNLPSDYEWVVQSGSKNGFHIYYLGDQIDECGEDDVVSAFPPKSQFERYVDKIEFLWRTHTVLPPSVHGSGNKYSFLNNEFPKNKPEEIDTETIYDFIDKFLDFNEIQVGTGYGGVLNKISSKIDFVNDFSDDMDITKHLLDDLYLIVDIETSGLPQKTANGTNYPEIIQIAWVVTNKKGLVLKKNSIIIETDFIKENNYSSIVNIDFEVARKVMFPLQHALKKLTEDIKICDYVVSHNTDFDLSILGHYYTKLYGINPLSRKATICTMKSTVNYCKIPNKFGYKFPKLSELYNKLFDYEVKNSHNAEIDVLHTLKCFKKLKSINVF
;
A
#
# COMPACT_ATOMS: atom_id res chain seq x y z
N MET A 1 -15.85 -10.31 -17.76
CA MET A 1 -14.75 -10.27 -16.78
C MET A 1 -14.93 -11.31 -15.67
N SER A 2 -16.16 -11.53 -15.18
CA SER A 2 -16.51 -12.57 -14.19
C SER A 2 -16.17 -14.00 -14.63
N GLU A 3 -16.56 -14.41 -15.84
CA GLU A 3 -16.17 -15.74 -16.38
C GLU A 3 -14.66 -15.86 -16.54
N LYS A 4 -13.98 -14.78 -16.93
CA LYS A 4 -12.52 -14.75 -17.07
C LYS A 4 -11.83 -15.00 -15.72
N LEU A 5 -12.31 -14.41 -14.62
CA LEU A 5 -11.74 -14.68 -13.29
C LEU A 5 -11.99 -16.11 -12.83
N LYS A 6 -13.18 -16.68 -13.11
CA LYS A 6 -13.44 -18.10 -12.85
C LYS A 6 -12.50 -19.01 -13.63
N THR A 7 -12.31 -18.78 -14.94
CA THR A 7 -11.37 -19.55 -15.77
C THR A 7 -9.95 -19.45 -15.23
N LEU A 8 -9.51 -18.25 -14.81
CA LEU A 8 -8.17 -18.06 -14.24
C LEU A 8 -8.03 -18.73 -12.87
N ALA A 9 -9.07 -18.74 -12.04
CA ALA A 9 -9.09 -19.46 -10.77
C ALA A 9 -8.94 -20.98 -10.99
N THR A 10 -9.55 -21.53 -12.05
CA THR A 10 -9.31 -22.92 -12.46
C THR A 10 -7.86 -23.16 -12.87
N LYS A 11 -7.22 -22.24 -13.60
CA LYS A 11 -5.80 -22.36 -13.94
C LYS A 11 -4.88 -22.31 -12.70
N TYR A 12 -5.20 -21.48 -11.71
CA TYR A 12 -4.45 -21.50 -10.44
C TYR A 12 -4.59 -22.82 -9.70
N LYS A 13 -5.78 -23.43 -9.73
CA LYS A 13 -6.02 -24.78 -9.22
C LYS A 13 -5.16 -25.84 -9.91
N GLU A 14 -4.85 -25.69 -11.20
CA GLU A 14 -3.95 -26.59 -11.94
C GLU A 14 -2.51 -26.57 -11.38
N PHE A 15 -2.08 -25.47 -10.73
CA PHE A 15 -0.82 -25.41 -9.97
C PHE A 15 -0.92 -26.00 -8.55
N GLY A 16 -2.08 -26.53 -8.15
CA GLY A 16 -2.31 -27.12 -6.82
C GLY A 16 -2.85 -26.15 -5.77
N PHE A 17 -3.12 -24.89 -6.13
CA PHE A 17 -3.55 -23.87 -5.18
C PHE A 17 -5.01 -24.03 -4.78
N ASN A 18 -5.29 -23.86 -3.49
CA ASN A 18 -6.62 -23.46 -3.04
C ASN A 18 -6.87 -22.01 -3.43
N VAL A 19 -8.07 -21.70 -3.94
CA VAL A 19 -8.41 -20.38 -4.47
C VAL A 19 -9.62 -19.79 -3.79
N SER A 20 -9.63 -18.46 -3.63
CA SER A 20 -10.77 -17.73 -3.09
C SER A 20 -11.32 -16.72 -4.09
N CYS A 21 -12.61 -16.42 -4.00
CA CYS A 21 -13.23 -15.33 -4.75
C CYS A 21 -13.28 -14.05 -3.89
N ILE A 22 -12.86 -12.93 -4.46
CA ILE A 22 -12.92 -11.59 -3.84
C ILE A 22 -13.94 -10.76 -4.61
N THR A 23 -14.86 -10.09 -3.91
CA THR A 23 -15.94 -9.29 -4.51
C THR A 23 -15.82 -7.80 -4.22
N ASN A 24 -16.40 -6.95 -5.07
CA ASN A 24 -16.41 -5.49 -4.86
C ASN A 24 -17.41 -4.99 -3.81
N LYS A 25 -18.19 -5.88 -3.21
CA LYS A 25 -19.15 -5.56 -2.17
C LYS A 25 -18.77 -6.27 -0.88
N PRO A 26 -18.80 -5.56 0.26
CA PRO A 26 -18.66 -6.21 1.55
C PRO A 26 -19.84 -7.13 1.82
N ASN A 27 -19.60 -8.20 2.58
CA ASN A 27 -20.58 -9.18 3.01
C ASN A 27 -20.20 -9.74 4.40
N GLN A 28 -20.97 -10.69 4.93
CA GLN A 28 -20.76 -11.23 6.28
C GLN A 28 -19.35 -11.81 6.54
N TYR A 29 -18.62 -12.21 5.50
CA TYR A 29 -17.29 -12.82 5.63
C TYR A 29 -16.15 -11.78 5.63
N ASN A 30 -16.39 -10.57 5.14
CA ASN A 30 -15.34 -9.56 4.98
C ASN A 30 -15.76 -8.13 5.42
N LEU A 31 -16.93 -7.96 6.02
CA LEU A 31 -17.43 -6.67 6.49
C LEU A 31 -16.48 -6.00 7.50
N ASN A 32 -15.87 -6.80 8.37
CA ASN A 32 -14.92 -6.34 9.40
C ASN A 32 -13.46 -6.40 8.92
N SER A 33 -13.22 -6.76 7.66
CA SER A 33 -11.87 -6.80 7.12
C SER A 33 -11.35 -5.38 6.86
N ARG A 34 -10.03 -5.19 6.99
CA ARG A 34 -9.39 -3.90 6.66
C ARG A 34 -9.52 -3.53 5.19
N SER A 35 -9.59 -4.54 4.32
CA SER A 35 -9.84 -4.37 2.90
C SER A 35 -10.59 -5.57 2.35
N TYR A 36 -11.85 -5.37 1.98
CA TYR A 36 -12.64 -6.40 1.32
C TYR A 36 -12.14 -6.65 -0.13
N PHE A 37 -11.26 -5.81 -0.68
CA PHE A 37 -10.53 -6.08 -1.94
C PHE A 37 -9.36 -7.06 -1.76
N LYS A 38 -9.02 -7.42 -0.52
CA LYS A 38 -7.99 -8.41 -0.21
C LYS A 38 -8.54 -9.62 0.56
N THR A 39 -9.84 -9.68 0.85
CA THR A 39 -10.41 -10.70 1.73
C THR A 39 -11.44 -11.55 0.96
N PRO A 40 -11.46 -12.89 1.16
CA PRO A 40 -12.45 -13.75 0.53
C PRO A 40 -13.90 -13.32 0.82
N SER A 41 -14.80 -13.56 -0.14
CA SER A 41 -16.22 -13.22 -0.05
C SER A 41 -17.12 -14.38 0.38
N HIS A 42 -16.56 -15.47 0.89
CA HIS A 42 -17.22 -16.73 1.25
C HIS A 42 -16.48 -17.35 2.45
N GLU A 43 -16.97 -18.43 3.05
CA GLU A 43 -16.22 -19.16 4.09
C GLU A 43 -14.94 -19.78 3.52
N TRP A 44 -13.83 -19.66 4.25
CA TRP A 44 -12.50 -19.94 3.67
C TRP A 44 -11.45 -20.50 4.66
N THR A 45 -11.71 -20.54 5.96
CA THR A 45 -10.71 -20.90 6.97
C THR A 45 -10.19 -22.34 6.83
N ASN A 46 -11.04 -23.25 6.37
CA ASN A 46 -10.67 -24.64 6.08
C ASN A 46 -9.70 -24.79 4.90
N LEU A 47 -9.52 -23.75 4.08
CA LEU A 47 -8.69 -23.80 2.87
C LEU A 47 -7.18 -23.71 3.17
N PHE A 48 -6.77 -23.51 4.42
CA PHE A 48 -5.37 -23.70 4.84
C PHE A 48 -5.00 -25.16 5.03
N ASP A 49 -5.96 -26.00 5.44
CA ASP A 49 -5.68 -27.34 5.96
C ASP A 49 -6.31 -28.45 5.10
N SER A 50 -7.19 -28.09 4.17
CA SER A 50 -7.96 -29.04 3.37
C SER A 50 -7.90 -28.70 1.90
N LYS A 51 -7.77 -29.73 1.05
CA LYS A 51 -7.83 -29.57 -0.40
C LYS A 51 -9.20 -29.05 -0.79
N GLN A 52 -9.23 -27.96 -1.55
CA GLN A 52 -10.47 -27.41 -2.08
C GLN A 52 -10.90 -28.20 -3.32
N GLU A 53 -12.16 -28.61 -3.36
CA GLU A 53 -12.70 -29.30 -4.53
C GLU A 53 -12.95 -28.34 -5.69
N ILE A 54 -12.98 -28.87 -6.92
CA ILE A 54 -13.22 -28.03 -8.10
C ILE A 54 -14.67 -27.48 -8.11
N ASP A 55 -15.61 -28.25 -7.57
CA ASP A 55 -17.01 -27.88 -7.49
C ASP A 55 -17.28 -26.70 -6.56
N ASP A 56 -16.39 -26.44 -5.58
CA ASP A 56 -16.50 -25.27 -4.72
C ASP A 56 -16.36 -23.97 -5.51
N LEU A 57 -15.53 -23.95 -6.56
CA LEU A 57 -15.40 -22.78 -7.43
C LEU A 57 -16.72 -22.47 -8.13
N ASN A 58 -17.57 -23.46 -8.40
CA ASN A 58 -18.87 -23.22 -9.05
C ASN A 58 -19.85 -22.46 -8.14
N ARG A 59 -19.62 -22.47 -6.82
CA ARG A 59 -20.49 -21.83 -5.82
C ARG A 59 -20.13 -20.36 -5.54
N PHE A 60 -18.94 -19.92 -5.96
CA PHE A 60 -18.51 -18.55 -5.69
C PHE A 60 -19.24 -17.51 -6.55
N ASN A 61 -19.36 -16.29 -6.01
CA ASN A 61 -20.00 -15.17 -6.68
C ASN A 61 -19.08 -14.51 -7.72
N TRP A 62 -18.65 -15.28 -8.72
CA TRP A 62 -17.86 -14.79 -9.84
C TRP A 62 -18.49 -13.61 -10.60
N PRO A 63 -19.83 -13.52 -10.79
CA PRO A 63 -20.45 -12.36 -11.43
C PRO A 63 -20.09 -11.02 -10.79
N ASN A 64 -19.88 -10.98 -9.46
CA ASN A 64 -19.48 -9.78 -8.72
C ASN A 64 -18.01 -9.79 -8.28
N SER A 65 -17.22 -10.73 -8.82
CA SER A 65 -15.81 -10.87 -8.46
C SER A 65 -14.96 -9.74 -9.04
N VAL A 66 -13.98 -9.33 -8.25
CA VAL A 66 -12.94 -8.37 -8.63
C VAL A 66 -11.54 -8.88 -8.35
N GLY A 67 -11.42 -10.07 -7.78
CA GLY A 67 -10.13 -10.70 -7.57
C GLY A 67 -10.21 -12.18 -7.26
N ILE A 68 -9.03 -12.78 -7.28
CA ILE A 68 -8.73 -14.14 -6.90
C ILE A 68 -7.69 -14.04 -5.79
N GLY A 69 -7.83 -14.89 -4.79
CA GLY A 69 -6.78 -15.06 -3.79
C GLY A 69 -6.41 -16.52 -3.62
N THR A 70 -5.40 -16.77 -2.81
CA THR A 70 -4.93 -18.10 -2.43
C THR A 70 -4.46 -18.08 -0.97
N PHE A 71 -4.03 -19.23 -0.49
CA PHE A 71 -3.67 -19.48 0.90
C PHE A 71 -2.23 -19.95 0.92
N THR A 72 -1.36 -19.18 1.57
CA THR A 72 0.00 -19.65 1.87
C THR A 72 -0.07 -20.80 2.88
N TYR A 73 1.03 -21.51 3.14
CA TYR A 73 1.12 -22.78 3.89
C TYR A 73 0.51 -23.99 3.16
N TRP A 74 -0.57 -23.78 2.40
CA TRP A 74 -1.11 -24.84 1.56
C TRP A 74 -0.14 -25.22 0.45
N SER A 75 0.26 -26.49 0.40
CA SER A 75 1.28 -27.01 -0.55
C SER A 75 2.60 -26.26 -0.46
N ASP A 76 3.03 -25.93 0.76
CA ASP A 76 4.30 -25.27 1.08
C ASP A 76 4.46 -23.89 0.41
N LEU A 77 3.35 -23.27 -0.01
CA LEU A 77 3.38 -21.97 -0.67
C LEU A 77 3.71 -20.87 0.33
N VAL A 78 4.74 -20.09 0.04
CA VAL A 78 5.12 -18.89 0.80
C VAL A 78 5.15 -17.69 -0.14
N VAL A 79 4.87 -16.51 0.41
CA VAL A 79 5.00 -15.24 -0.33
C VAL A 79 5.90 -14.28 0.42
N ILE A 80 6.92 -13.76 -0.26
CA ILE A 80 7.68 -12.60 0.18
C ILE A 80 6.98 -11.36 -0.33
N ASP A 81 6.37 -10.58 0.57
CA ASP A 81 5.78 -9.27 0.28
C ASP A 81 6.81 -8.16 0.50
N ILE A 82 7.18 -7.45 -0.56
CA ILE A 82 8.20 -6.42 -0.60
C ILE A 82 7.51 -5.07 -0.70
N ASP A 83 7.29 -4.43 0.43
CA ASP A 83 6.56 -3.17 0.56
C ASP A 83 7.44 -1.96 0.23
N GLY A 84 6.89 -0.99 -0.51
CA GLY A 84 7.56 0.28 -0.74
C GLY A 84 8.74 0.22 -1.72
N CYS A 85 8.83 -0.85 -2.52
CA CYS A 85 9.85 -1.05 -3.53
C CYS A 85 9.32 -0.76 -4.94
N ASN A 86 9.98 0.18 -5.63
CA ASN A 86 9.72 0.53 -7.04
C ASN A 86 10.95 0.36 -7.94
N ASP A 87 12.08 -0.09 -7.37
CA ASP A 87 13.34 -0.27 -8.10
C ASP A 87 13.42 -1.69 -8.69
N ILE A 88 13.27 -1.79 -10.00
CA ILE A 88 13.37 -3.07 -10.73
C ILE A 88 14.79 -3.67 -10.64
N ASN A 89 15.84 -2.85 -10.56
CA ASN A 89 17.20 -3.36 -10.40
C ASN A 89 17.43 -3.90 -9.00
N PHE A 90 16.87 -3.25 -7.97
CA PHE A 90 16.89 -3.79 -6.61
C PHE A 90 16.10 -5.11 -6.52
N LEU A 91 14.91 -5.18 -7.13
CA LEU A 91 14.15 -6.43 -7.23
C LEU A 91 14.96 -7.55 -7.91
N LYS A 92 15.69 -7.24 -8.99
CA LYS A 92 16.58 -8.21 -9.64
C LYS A 92 17.74 -8.65 -8.74
N GLN A 93 18.23 -7.80 -7.84
CA GLN A 93 19.22 -8.19 -6.84
C GLN A 93 18.62 -9.14 -5.79
N ILE A 94 17.37 -8.89 -5.38
CA ILE A 94 16.62 -9.80 -4.49
C ILE A 94 16.45 -11.17 -5.16
N LEU A 95 15.95 -11.22 -6.40
CA LEU A 95 15.75 -12.49 -7.12
C LEU A 95 17.04 -13.31 -7.23
N ARG A 96 18.16 -12.65 -7.55
CA ARG A 96 19.47 -13.31 -7.59
C ARG A 96 19.90 -13.87 -6.24
N GLN A 97 19.60 -13.17 -5.14
CA GLN A 97 19.93 -13.67 -3.81
C GLN A 97 19.07 -14.86 -3.41
N LEU A 98 17.84 -14.93 -3.92
CA LEU A 98 16.90 -16.03 -3.73
C LEU A 98 17.16 -17.20 -4.71
N ASN A 99 18.26 -17.17 -5.48
CA ASN A 99 18.55 -18.15 -6.54
C ASN A 99 17.45 -18.28 -7.61
N LEU A 100 16.64 -17.23 -7.80
CA LEU A 100 15.57 -17.18 -8.80
C LEU A 100 16.04 -16.48 -10.09
N PRO A 101 15.47 -16.86 -11.26
CA PRO A 101 15.77 -16.20 -12.52
C PRO A 101 15.30 -14.73 -12.51
N SER A 102 15.98 -13.86 -13.26
CA SER A 102 15.66 -12.43 -13.27
C SER A 102 14.29 -12.08 -13.87
N ASP A 103 13.72 -13.01 -14.63
CA ASP A 103 12.40 -12.98 -15.27
C ASP A 103 11.43 -13.98 -14.62
N TYR A 104 11.66 -14.34 -13.36
CA TYR A 104 10.84 -15.29 -12.61
C TYR A 104 9.33 -15.00 -12.73
N GLU A 105 8.57 -15.99 -13.17
CA GLU A 105 7.16 -15.85 -13.58
C GLU A 105 6.21 -15.52 -12.42
N TRP A 106 6.63 -15.81 -11.19
CA TRP A 106 5.85 -15.64 -9.97
C TRP A 106 6.19 -14.38 -9.18
N VAL A 107 6.80 -13.41 -9.86
CA VAL A 107 6.90 -12.04 -9.39
C VAL A 107 5.63 -11.29 -9.75
N VAL A 108 4.88 -10.87 -8.73
CA VAL A 108 3.65 -10.10 -8.87
C VAL A 108 3.94 -8.66 -8.48
N GLN A 109 3.65 -7.71 -9.37
CA GLN A 109 3.58 -6.31 -8.98
C GLN A 109 2.33 -6.09 -8.13
N SER A 110 2.51 -5.52 -6.94
CA SER A 110 1.42 -5.25 -6.01
C SER A 110 0.35 -4.34 -6.64
N GLY A 111 -0.87 -4.48 -6.16
CA GLY A 111 -2.00 -3.69 -6.64
C GLY A 111 -1.87 -2.19 -6.38
N SER A 112 -1.12 -1.76 -5.36
CA SER A 112 -0.81 -0.35 -5.11
C SER A 112 0.21 0.23 -6.09
N LYS A 113 0.89 -0.62 -6.87
CA LYS A 113 2.06 -0.28 -7.70
C LYS A 113 3.25 0.24 -6.88
N ASN A 114 3.29 -0.08 -5.58
CA ASN A 114 4.35 0.31 -4.65
C ASN A 114 4.84 -0.90 -3.85
N GLY A 115 5.45 -1.85 -4.56
CA GLY A 115 5.91 -3.11 -3.99
C GLY A 115 5.66 -4.31 -4.89
N PHE A 116 6.20 -5.46 -4.48
CA PHE A 116 6.16 -6.71 -5.22
C PHE A 116 5.88 -7.88 -4.29
N HIS A 117 5.20 -8.91 -4.77
CA HIS A 117 5.15 -10.21 -4.11
C HIS A 117 6.00 -11.21 -4.90
N ILE A 118 6.76 -12.05 -4.21
CA ILE A 118 7.48 -13.18 -4.81
C ILE A 118 6.89 -14.45 -4.21
N TYR A 119 6.22 -15.25 -5.03
CA TYR A 119 5.67 -16.54 -4.61
C TYR A 119 6.71 -17.63 -4.82
N TYR A 120 6.91 -18.50 -3.83
CA TYR A 120 7.83 -19.63 -3.89
C TYR A 120 7.30 -20.78 -3.03
N LEU A 121 7.88 -21.97 -3.17
CA LEU A 121 7.59 -23.12 -2.31
C LEU A 121 8.72 -23.29 -1.30
N GLY A 122 8.40 -23.46 -0.02
CA GLY A 122 9.42 -23.67 1.01
C GLY A 122 8.85 -23.65 2.42
N ASP A 123 9.74 -23.84 3.38
CA ASP A 123 9.38 -23.96 4.78
C ASP A 123 9.40 -22.61 5.50
N GLN A 124 8.70 -22.57 6.64
CA GLN A 124 8.80 -21.49 7.60
C GLN A 124 10.17 -21.50 8.28
N ILE A 125 10.72 -20.32 8.61
CA ILE A 125 11.99 -20.21 9.35
C ILE A 125 11.83 -20.66 10.80
N ASP A 126 12.92 -21.14 11.40
CA ASP A 126 12.90 -21.80 12.73
C ASP A 126 12.56 -20.84 13.88
N GLU A 127 12.77 -19.54 13.69
CA GLU A 127 12.45 -18.51 14.69
C GLU A 127 10.95 -18.21 14.80
N CYS A 128 10.14 -18.70 13.86
CA CYS A 128 8.70 -18.59 13.96
C CYS A 128 8.10 -19.80 14.69
N GLY A 129 7.16 -19.55 15.58
CA GLY A 129 6.30 -20.58 16.16
C GLY A 129 5.24 -21.09 15.17
N GLU A 130 4.63 -22.23 15.50
CA GLU A 130 3.64 -22.91 14.65
C GLU A 130 2.40 -22.05 14.35
N ASP A 131 2.04 -21.10 15.23
CA ASP A 131 0.87 -20.22 15.08
C ASP A 131 1.17 -18.92 14.31
N ASP A 132 2.43 -18.70 13.93
CA ASP A 132 2.86 -17.46 13.27
C ASP A 132 2.46 -17.45 11.81
N VAL A 133 1.69 -16.44 11.41
CA VAL A 133 1.14 -16.32 10.06
C VAL A 133 1.95 -15.39 9.17
N VAL A 134 2.71 -14.48 9.76
CA VAL A 134 3.53 -13.48 9.06
C VAL A 134 4.75 -13.09 9.88
N SER A 135 5.88 -12.90 9.21
CA SER A 135 7.08 -12.28 9.79
C SER A 135 7.46 -11.04 9.00
N ALA A 136 7.57 -9.91 9.67
CA ALA A 136 7.90 -8.62 9.08
C ALA A 136 9.29 -8.15 9.52
N PHE A 137 10.10 -7.75 8.55
CA PHE A 137 11.47 -7.32 8.76
C PHE A 137 11.69 -5.92 8.20
N PRO A 138 12.31 -5.00 8.97
CA PRO A 138 12.83 -3.77 8.41
C PRO A 138 14.08 -4.08 7.56
N PRO A 139 14.33 -3.27 6.51
CA PRO A 139 15.58 -3.37 5.77
C PRO A 139 16.76 -2.91 6.61
N LYS A 140 17.95 -3.48 6.38
CA LYS A 140 19.19 -2.89 6.90
C LYS A 140 19.33 -1.45 6.37
N SER A 141 19.95 -0.57 7.15
CA SER A 141 19.99 0.89 6.88
C SER A 141 20.42 1.28 5.46
N GLN A 142 21.35 0.53 4.85
CA GLN A 142 21.80 0.79 3.48
C GLN A 142 20.73 0.55 2.40
N PHE A 143 19.69 -0.24 2.70
CA PHE A 143 18.59 -0.59 1.81
C PHE A 143 17.29 0.16 2.08
N GLU A 144 17.18 0.93 3.17
CA GLU A 144 16.00 1.77 3.51
C GLU A 144 15.56 2.71 2.38
N ARG A 145 16.48 3.07 1.48
CA ARG A 145 16.17 3.91 0.31
C ARG A 145 15.29 3.19 -0.73
N TYR A 146 15.41 1.86 -0.83
CA TYR A 146 14.80 1.04 -1.88
C TYR A 146 13.50 0.38 -1.48
N VAL A 147 13.34 0.05 -0.20
CA VAL A 147 12.25 -0.77 0.33
C VAL A 147 11.86 -0.26 1.71
N ASP A 148 10.58 -0.34 2.06
CA ASP A 148 10.10 0.05 3.40
C ASP A 148 10.19 -1.11 4.38
N LYS A 149 9.76 -2.28 3.94
CA LYS A 149 9.64 -3.48 4.76
C LYS A 149 9.57 -4.70 3.85
N ILE A 150 10.00 -5.85 4.35
CA ILE A 150 9.76 -7.14 3.71
C ILE A 150 9.02 -8.04 4.69
N GLU A 151 7.94 -8.68 4.23
CA GLU A 151 7.17 -9.63 5.00
C GLU A 151 7.24 -11.01 4.36
N PHE A 152 7.31 -12.04 5.18
CA PHE A 152 7.09 -13.42 4.77
C PHE A 152 5.70 -13.82 5.22
N LEU A 153 4.87 -14.20 4.26
CA LEU A 153 3.49 -14.62 4.47
C LEU A 153 3.47 -16.15 4.56
N TRP A 154 3.46 -16.67 5.79
CA TRP A 154 3.57 -18.11 6.08
C TRP A 154 2.23 -18.81 5.99
N ARG A 155 1.25 -18.43 6.83
CA ARG A 155 -0.08 -19.08 6.91
C ARG A 155 -1.20 -18.05 6.88
N THR A 156 -1.33 -17.37 5.75
CA THR A 156 -2.30 -16.29 5.54
C THR A 156 -2.90 -16.31 4.13
N HIS A 157 -3.94 -15.50 3.93
CA HIS A 157 -4.53 -15.28 2.62
C HIS A 157 -3.74 -14.23 1.85
N THR A 158 -3.54 -14.46 0.55
CA THR A 158 -2.86 -13.53 -0.36
C THR A 158 -3.60 -13.37 -1.68
N VAL A 159 -3.36 -12.26 -2.37
CA VAL A 159 -4.10 -11.86 -3.58
C VAL A 159 -3.31 -12.23 -4.83
N LEU A 160 -3.96 -12.98 -5.74
CA LEU A 160 -3.40 -13.42 -7.01
C LEU A 160 -3.78 -12.48 -8.16
N PRO A 161 -2.93 -12.30 -9.19
CA PRO A 161 -3.33 -11.62 -10.42
C PRO A 161 -4.42 -12.36 -11.22
N PRO A 162 -5.20 -11.67 -12.07
CA PRO A 162 -5.50 -10.25 -11.98
C PRO A 162 -6.52 -10.03 -10.85
N SER A 163 -6.17 -9.16 -9.91
CA SER A 163 -7.08 -8.72 -8.86
C SER A 163 -7.06 -7.21 -8.73
N VAL A 164 -8.21 -6.63 -8.42
CA VAL A 164 -8.36 -5.20 -8.20
C VAL A 164 -7.84 -4.82 -6.82
N HIS A 165 -7.19 -3.65 -6.75
CA HIS A 165 -6.77 -3.01 -5.52
C HIS A 165 -7.54 -1.70 -5.29
N GLY A 166 -7.71 -1.31 -4.02
CA GLY A 166 -8.44 -0.10 -3.64
C GLY A 166 -7.85 1.20 -4.19
N SER A 167 -6.56 1.19 -4.54
CA SER A 167 -5.86 2.30 -5.20
C SER A 167 -6.27 2.54 -6.66
N GLY A 168 -7.20 1.76 -7.21
CA GLY A 168 -7.60 1.83 -8.62
C GLY A 168 -6.64 1.19 -9.59
N ASN A 169 -5.78 0.29 -9.12
CA ASN A 169 -4.83 -0.47 -9.94
C ASN A 169 -5.06 -1.97 -9.74
N LYS A 170 -4.33 -2.81 -10.49
CA LYS A 170 -4.43 -4.27 -10.42
C LYS A 170 -3.12 -4.92 -9.97
N TYR A 171 -3.23 -6.03 -9.25
CA TYR A 171 -2.17 -7.01 -9.13
C TYR A 171 -1.92 -7.64 -10.51
N SER A 172 -0.67 -7.71 -10.93
CA SER A 172 -0.28 -8.19 -12.26
C SER A 172 1.05 -8.92 -12.16
N PHE A 173 1.21 -10.03 -12.89
CA PHE A 173 2.51 -10.64 -13.09
C PHE A 173 3.45 -9.64 -13.78
N LEU A 174 4.68 -9.55 -13.31
CA LEU A 174 5.65 -8.58 -13.80
C LEU A 174 6.27 -9.01 -15.14
N ASN A 175 6.53 -10.31 -15.29
CA ASN A 175 7.39 -10.84 -16.36
C ASN A 175 6.62 -11.57 -17.48
N ASN A 176 5.30 -11.71 -17.34
CA ASN A 176 4.47 -12.58 -18.17
C ASN A 176 2.98 -12.22 -18.02
N GLU A 177 2.13 -12.71 -18.92
CA GLU A 177 0.67 -12.53 -18.78
C GLU A 177 0.04 -13.47 -17.74
N PHE A 178 0.55 -14.71 -17.69
CA PHE A 178 0.18 -15.74 -16.73
C PHE A 178 1.33 -16.78 -16.63
N PRO A 179 1.64 -17.33 -15.45
CA PRO A 179 2.72 -18.30 -15.28
C PRO A 179 2.42 -19.60 -16.01
N LYS A 180 3.47 -20.27 -16.48
CA LYS A 180 3.43 -21.57 -17.15
C LYS A 180 3.85 -22.70 -16.21
N ASN A 181 4.74 -22.41 -15.28
CA ASN A 181 5.25 -23.38 -14.30
C ASN A 181 4.75 -23.06 -12.90
N LYS A 182 4.79 -24.04 -11.99
CA LYS A 182 4.57 -23.81 -10.55
C LYS A 182 5.65 -22.88 -9.98
N PRO A 183 5.43 -22.25 -8.81
CA PRO A 183 6.52 -21.56 -8.12
C PRO A 183 7.71 -22.49 -7.86
N GLU A 184 8.91 -21.94 -7.90
CA GLU A 184 10.14 -22.66 -7.61
C GLU A 184 10.29 -22.91 -6.10
N GLU A 185 10.95 -24.02 -5.77
CA GLU A 185 11.32 -24.36 -4.39
C GLU A 185 12.56 -23.57 -3.97
N ILE A 186 12.56 -23.03 -2.76
CA ILE A 186 13.71 -22.34 -2.16
C ILE A 186 13.98 -22.97 -0.80
N ASP A 187 15.21 -23.42 -0.60
CA ASP A 187 15.67 -23.98 0.65
C ASP A 187 15.86 -22.91 1.74
N THR A 188 15.77 -23.33 3.00
CA THR A 188 15.86 -22.43 4.16
C THR A 188 17.23 -21.74 4.26
N GLU A 189 18.33 -22.35 3.81
CA GLU A 189 19.67 -21.74 3.81
C GLU A 189 19.69 -20.50 2.91
N THR A 190 19.13 -20.61 1.69
CA THR A 190 18.96 -19.48 0.76
C THR A 190 18.09 -18.37 1.37
N ILE A 191 17.05 -18.71 2.14
CA ILE A 191 16.20 -17.74 2.84
C ILE A 191 16.97 -17.02 3.94
N TYR A 192 17.73 -17.74 4.78
CA TYR A 192 18.56 -17.11 5.80
C TYR A 192 19.65 -16.22 5.20
N ASP A 193 20.29 -16.63 4.10
CA ASP A 193 21.26 -15.80 3.37
C ASP A 193 20.62 -14.52 2.81
N PHE A 194 19.38 -14.61 2.30
CA PHE A 194 18.62 -13.44 1.88
C PHE A 194 18.33 -12.49 3.05
N ILE A 195 17.84 -13.04 4.16
CA ILE A 195 17.53 -12.29 5.37
C ILE A 195 18.79 -11.59 5.91
N ASP A 196 19.89 -12.31 6.11
CA ASP A 196 21.14 -11.71 6.58
C ASP A 196 21.65 -10.65 5.60
N LYS A 197 21.49 -10.83 4.29
CA LYS A 197 21.97 -9.82 3.37
C LYS A 197 21.18 -8.51 3.44
N PHE A 198 19.85 -8.57 3.43
CA PHE A 198 19.00 -7.39 3.19
C PHE A 198 18.27 -6.85 4.41
N LEU A 199 18.03 -7.69 5.42
CA LEU A 199 17.07 -7.42 6.48
C LEU A 199 17.75 -7.32 7.84
N ASP A 200 17.22 -6.47 8.72
CA ASP A 200 17.69 -6.44 10.10
C ASP A 200 17.00 -7.55 10.89
N PHE A 201 17.66 -8.71 10.94
CA PHE A 201 17.13 -9.89 11.61
C PHE A 201 16.93 -9.70 13.12
N ASN A 202 17.66 -8.76 13.73
CA ASN A 202 17.49 -8.43 15.14
C ASN A 202 16.21 -7.62 15.40
N GLU A 203 15.47 -7.22 14.36
CA GLU A 203 14.26 -6.40 14.45
C GLU A 203 13.05 -7.09 13.76
N ILE A 204 12.86 -8.39 13.99
CA ILE A 204 11.72 -9.16 13.46
C ILE A 204 10.42 -8.93 14.27
N GLN A 205 9.31 -8.67 13.57
CA GLN A 205 7.97 -8.66 14.15
C GLN A 205 7.18 -9.85 13.64
N VAL A 206 6.53 -10.60 14.53
CA VAL A 206 5.81 -11.81 14.15
C VAL A 206 4.35 -11.69 14.53
N GLY A 207 3.45 -12.03 13.62
CA GLY A 207 1.99 -11.96 13.84
C GLY A 207 1.38 -13.35 14.02
N THR A 208 0.55 -13.54 15.05
CA THR A 208 -0.18 -14.79 15.30
C THR A 208 -1.64 -14.69 14.83
N GLY A 209 -2.11 -15.66 14.03
CA GLY A 209 -3.50 -15.75 13.57
C GLY A 209 -3.95 -14.67 12.55
N TYR A 210 -5.05 -14.94 11.84
CA TYR A 210 -5.57 -14.01 10.83
C TYR A 210 -6.21 -12.77 11.49
N GLY A 211 -5.49 -11.65 11.45
CA GLY A 211 -5.88 -10.41 12.16
C GLY A 211 -5.52 -10.39 13.65
N GLY A 212 -4.69 -11.33 14.12
CA GLY A 212 -4.28 -11.43 15.52
C GLY A 212 -2.95 -10.71 15.84
N VAL A 213 -2.58 -10.77 17.11
CA VAL A 213 -1.60 -9.90 17.81
C VAL A 213 -0.17 -10.10 17.30
N LEU A 214 0.60 -9.00 17.25
CA LEU A 214 2.03 -9.00 16.98
C LEU A 214 2.83 -9.36 18.24
N ASN A 215 3.52 -10.49 18.23
CA ASN A 215 4.56 -10.82 19.19
C ASN A 215 5.89 -10.21 18.71
N LYS A 216 6.50 -9.39 19.56
CA LYS A 216 7.72 -8.64 19.23
C LYS A 216 8.95 -9.37 19.75
N ILE A 217 9.76 -9.94 18.86
CA ILE A 217 11.14 -10.32 19.19
C ILE A 217 12.06 -9.20 18.72
N SER A 218 12.40 -8.34 19.69
CA SER A 218 13.48 -7.35 19.67
C SER A 218 13.23 -5.95 19.06
N SER A 219 13.91 -5.00 19.70
CA SER A 219 13.91 -3.53 19.61
C SER A 219 14.89 -3.05 18.53
N LYS A 220 14.67 -2.01 17.72
CA LYS A 220 13.91 -0.76 17.81
C LYS A 220 13.02 -0.62 16.54
N ILE A 221 12.27 0.48 16.44
CA ILE A 221 11.53 0.93 15.24
C ILE A 221 10.21 0.20 14.97
N ASP A 222 9.13 0.79 15.49
CA ASP A 222 7.77 0.31 15.28
C ASP A 222 7.26 0.71 13.89
N PHE A 223 7.23 -0.25 12.95
CA PHE A 223 6.24 -0.30 11.87
C PHE A 223 5.09 -1.22 12.29
N VAL A 224 4.09 -0.68 12.99
CA VAL A 224 2.85 -1.42 13.29
C VAL A 224 1.97 -1.33 12.05
N ASN A 225 1.95 -2.39 11.24
CA ASN A 225 0.99 -2.53 10.14
C ASN A 225 -0.39 -3.01 10.62
N ASP A 226 -0.50 -3.43 11.89
CA ASP A 226 -1.69 -4.10 12.43
C ASP A 226 -2.19 -3.48 13.75
N PHE A 227 -3.36 -2.84 13.68
CA PHE A 227 -4.15 -2.50 14.85
C PHE A 227 -4.84 -3.75 15.36
N SER A 228 -4.39 -4.30 16.49
CA SER A 228 -5.19 -5.20 17.32
C SER A 228 -5.99 -4.37 18.33
N ASP A 229 -7.18 -4.86 18.69
CA ASP A 229 -8.03 -4.26 19.74
C ASP A 229 -7.38 -4.32 21.13
N ASP A 230 -6.27 -5.05 21.29
CA ASP A 230 -5.52 -5.25 22.55
C ASP A 230 -4.22 -4.44 22.65
N MET A 231 -3.78 -3.74 21.60
CA MET A 231 -2.70 -2.78 21.76
C MET A 231 -3.26 -1.57 22.49
N ASP A 232 -2.74 -1.23 23.67
CA ASP A 232 -3.14 0.01 24.36
C ASP A 232 -2.61 1.23 23.57
N ILE A 233 -3.30 1.56 22.47
CA ILE A 233 -3.01 2.67 21.57
C ILE A 233 -3.11 4.00 22.34
N THR A 234 -3.83 4.02 23.46
CA THR A 234 -3.99 5.20 24.33
C THR A 234 -2.64 5.78 24.73
N LYS A 235 -1.62 4.95 24.97
CA LYS A 235 -0.26 5.42 25.29
C LYS A 235 0.41 6.17 24.12
N HIS A 236 0.03 5.88 22.88
CA HIS A 236 0.53 6.51 21.66
C HIS A 236 -0.35 7.66 21.19
N LEU A 237 -1.62 7.70 21.59
CA LEU A 237 -2.52 8.84 21.40
C LEU A 237 -2.15 10.04 22.29
N LEU A 238 -1.26 9.85 23.27
CA LEU A 238 -0.65 10.93 24.06
C LEU A 238 0.50 11.64 23.31
N ASP A 239 0.98 11.07 22.21
CA ASP A 239 1.99 11.70 21.36
C ASP A 239 1.31 12.56 20.29
N ASP A 240 2.00 13.61 19.82
CA ASP A 240 1.55 14.39 18.68
C ASP A 240 1.21 13.47 17.49
N LEU A 241 0.03 13.68 16.93
CA LEU A 241 -0.48 12.96 15.77
C LEU A 241 -0.40 13.82 14.52
N TYR A 242 0.10 13.23 13.45
CA TYR A 242 0.29 13.86 12.16
C TYR A 242 -0.59 13.18 11.12
N LEU A 243 -1.37 13.95 10.39
CA LEU A 243 -2.08 13.52 9.20
C LEU A 243 -1.24 13.91 7.98
N ILE A 244 -0.55 12.96 7.36
CA ILE A 244 0.10 13.16 6.07
C ILE A 244 -0.98 12.99 5.00
N VAL A 245 -1.15 13.95 4.10
CA VAL A 245 -2.21 13.91 3.07
C VAL A 245 -1.64 14.27 1.70
N ASP A 246 -2.19 13.64 0.68
CA ASP A 246 -1.95 13.94 -0.72
C ASP A 246 -3.26 13.77 -1.51
N ILE A 247 -3.45 14.56 -2.58
CA ILE A 247 -4.60 14.44 -3.48
C ILE A 247 -4.16 14.42 -4.95
N GLU A 248 -4.82 13.59 -5.75
CA GLU A 248 -4.77 13.69 -7.20
C GLU A 248 -5.99 14.44 -7.72
N THR A 249 -5.81 15.26 -8.74
CA THR A 249 -6.87 16.11 -9.29
C THR A 249 -6.84 16.16 -10.81
N SER A 250 -7.97 16.55 -11.43
CA SER A 250 -8.08 16.63 -12.89
C SER A 250 -7.30 17.80 -13.53
N GLY A 251 -6.61 18.61 -12.73
CA GLY A 251 -5.80 19.72 -13.21
C GLY A 251 -5.37 20.67 -12.09
N LEU A 252 -4.96 21.88 -12.44
CA LEU A 252 -4.60 22.91 -11.47
C LEU A 252 -5.79 23.86 -11.20
N PRO A 253 -5.91 24.45 -10.00
CA PRO A 253 -6.83 25.55 -9.75
C PRO A 253 -6.59 26.71 -10.71
N GLN A 254 -7.66 27.21 -11.34
CA GLN A 254 -7.59 28.29 -12.33
C GLN A 254 -8.23 29.56 -11.76
N LYS A 255 -7.46 30.64 -11.71
CA LYS A 255 -7.99 31.96 -11.33
C LYS A 255 -8.88 32.51 -12.45
N THR A 256 -10.07 32.95 -12.08
CA THR A 256 -11.04 33.61 -12.98
C THR A 256 -11.40 34.99 -12.43
N ALA A 257 -12.12 35.80 -13.21
CA ALA A 257 -12.59 37.11 -12.75
C ALA A 257 -13.49 37.04 -11.50
N ASN A 258 -14.19 35.92 -11.31
CA ASN A 258 -15.18 35.74 -10.24
C ASN A 258 -14.70 34.79 -9.11
N GLY A 259 -13.41 34.44 -9.07
CA GLY A 259 -12.85 33.58 -8.03
C GLY A 259 -11.85 32.56 -8.56
N THR A 260 -11.84 31.37 -7.98
CA THR A 260 -10.99 30.25 -8.41
C THR A 260 -11.87 29.09 -8.84
N ASN A 261 -11.67 28.61 -10.07
CA ASN A 261 -12.25 27.35 -10.52
C ASN A 261 -11.35 26.21 -10.02
N TYR A 262 -11.90 25.33 -9.18
CA TYR A 262 -11.17 24.22 -8.61
C TYR A 262 -11.37 22.95 -9.44
N PRO A 263 -10.31 22.15 -9.65
CA PRO A 263 -10.38 20.89 -10.40
C PRO A 263 -11.18 19.84 -9.61
N GLU A 264 -11.62 18.80 -10.30
CA GLU A 264 -12.20 17.61 -9.65
C GLU A 264 -11.12 16.86 -8.88
N ILE A 265 -11.42 16.46 -7.65
CA ILE A 265 -10.56 15.55 -6.88
C ILE A 265 -10.75 14.14 -7.41
N ILE A 266 -9.68 13.49 -7.87
CA ILE A 266 -9.66 12.14 -8.43
C ILE A 266 -9.36 11.10 -7.35
N GLN A 267 -8.41 11.37 -6.46
CA GLN A 267 -8.01 10.49 -5.37
C GLN A 267 -7.68 11.31 -4.13
N ILE A 268 -8.03 10.80 -2.96
CA ILE A 268 -7.58 11.34 -1.67
C ILE A 268 -6.88 10.21 -0.93
N ALA A 269 -5.62 10.43 -0.55
CA ALA A 269 -4.89 9.51 0.29
C ALA A 269 -4.35 10.20 1.54
N TRP A 270 -4.40 9.51 2.67
CA TRP A 270 -3.83 10.03 3.90
C TRP A 270 -3.29 8.92 4.79
N VAL A 271 -2.30 9.30 5.60
CA VAL A 271 -1.67 8.46 6.60
C VAL A 271 -1.71 9.20 7.94
N VAL A 272 -2.25 8.55 8.96
CA VAL A 272 -2.10 9.02 10.34
C VAL A 272 -0.83 8.40 10.90
N THR A 273 0.03 9.20 11.53
CA THR A 273 1.26 8.72 12.17
C THR A 273 1.51 9.46 13.48
N ASN A 274 2.15 8.79 14.44
CA ASN A 274 2.58 9.46 15.68
C ASN A 274 3.93 10.17 15.49
N LYS A 275 4.40 10.88 16.53
CA LYS A 275 5.68 11.61 16.52
C LYS A 275 6.91 10.77 16.19
N LYS A 276 6.87 9.46 16.46
CA LYS A 276 7.95 8.51 16.18
C LYS A 276 7.94 8.00 14.73
N GLY A 277 6.96 8.41 13.93
CA GLY A 277 6.80 7.96 12.56
C GLY A 277 6.19 6.57 12.43
N LEU A 278 5.53 6.09 13.49
CA LEU A 278 4.73 4.88 13.44
C LEU A 278 3.43 5.15 12.69
N VAL A 279 3.14 4.39 11.64
CA VAL A 279 1.90 4.51 10.86
C VAL A 279 0.74 3.96 11.67
N LEU A 280 -0.27 4.79 11.90
CA LEU A 280 -1.47 4.43 12.66
C LEU A 280 -2.73 4.18 11.84
N LYS A 281 -2.78 4.66 10.60
CA LYS A 281 -3.88 4.42 9.68
C LYS A 281 -3.37 4.79 8.31
N LYS A 282 -3.78 4.05 7.29
CA LYS A 282 -3.58 4.41 5.89
C LYS A 282 -4.91 4.30 5.18
N ASN A 283 -5.26 5.33 4.42
CA ASN A 283 -6.46 5.35 3.58
C ASN A 283 -6.11 5.91 2.21
N SER A 284 -6.80 5.39 1.20
CA SER A 284 -6.69 5.81 -0.19
C SER A 284 -8.06 5.58 -0.82
N ILE A 285 -8.69 6.65 -1.28
CA ILE A 285 -10.05 6.61 -1.82
C ILE A 285 -10.06 7.30 -3.18
N ILE A 286 -10.48 6.55 -4.19
CA ILE A 286 -10.80 7.10 -5.51
C ILE A 286 -12.19 7.71 -5.47
N ILE A 287 -12.29 8.92 -5.99
CA ILE A 287 -13.51 9.71 -5.99
C ILE A 287 -14.28 9.46 -7.27
N GLU A 288 -15.59 9.27 -7.14
CA GLU A 288 -16.51 9.25 -8.27
C GLU A 288 -16.58 10.65 -8.90
N THR A 289 -16.05 10.78 -10.11
CA THR A 289 -15.96 12.04 -10.89
C THR A 289 -16.40 11.83 -12.32
N ASP A 290 -16.84 12.92 -12.98
CA ASP A 290 -17.16 12.86 -14.41
C ASP A 290 -15.87 12.68 -15.22
N PHE A 291 -14.75 13.25 -14.74
CA PHE A 291 -13.43 13.03 -15.32
C PHE A 291 -13.07 11.53 -15.48
N ILE A 292 -13.23 10.69 -14.45
CA ILE A 292 -12.97 9.24 -14.54
C ILE A 292 -14.00 8.54 -15.44
N LYS A 293 -15.26 8.99 -15.44
CA LYS A 293 -16.33 8.39 -16.24
C LYS A 293 -16.15 8.64 -17.74
N GLU A 294 -15.71 9.83 -18.11
CA GLU A 294 -15.64 10.31 -19.50
C GLU A 294 -14.30 9.99 -20.19
N ASN A 295 -13.23 9.76 -19.42
CA ASN A 295 -11.90 9.47 -19.97
C ASN A 295 -11.54 8.00 -19.78
N ASN A 296 -10.74 7.41 -20.67
CA ASN A 296 -10.20 6.05 -20.51
C ASN A 296 -8.73 6.02 -20.06
N TYR A 297 -8.05 7.16 -20.14
CA TYR A 297 -6.65 7.34 -19.75
C TYR A 297 -6.38 8.81 -19.44
N SER A 298 -5.38 9.08 -18.60
CA SER A 298 -4.83 10.41 -18.38
C SER A 298 -3.33 10.31 -18.16
N SER A 299 -2.55 11.22 -18.75
CA SER A 299 -1.11 11.34 -18.44
C SER A 299 -0.85 12.13 -17.15
N ILE A 300 -1.89 12.66 -16.50
CA ILE A 300 -1.80 13.48 -15.30
C ILE A 300 -1.84 12.60 -14.03
N VAL A 301 -2.51 11.44 -14.10
CA VAL A 301 -2.69 10.52 -12.98
C VAL A 301 -2.35 9.09 -13.39
N ASN A 302 -1.71 8.34 -12.50
CA ASN A 302 -1.36 6.94 -12.69
C ASN A 302 -2.37 6.02 -12.01
N ILE A 303 -3.58 6.02 -12.57
CA ILE A 303 -4.73 5.24 -12.11
C ILE A 303 -5.37 4.58 -13.34
N ASP A 304 -5.62 3.27 -13.28
CA ASP A 304 -6.40 2.56 -14.29
C ASP A 304 -7.89 2.92 -14.16
N PHE A 305 -8.42 3.71 -15.09
CA PHE A 305 -9.80 4.20 -15.02
C PHE A 305 -10.85 3.09 -15.14
N GLU A 306 -10.55 1.97 -15.79
CA GLU A 306 -11.47 0.82 -15.80
C GLU A 306 -11.58 0.16 -14.42
N VAL A 307 -10.50 0.21 -13.64
CA VAL A 307 -10.46 -0.29 -12.27
C VAL A 307 -11.05 0.73 -11.30
N ALA A 308 -10.69 2.00 -11.46
CA ALA A 308 -11.19 3.12 -10.68
C ALA A 308 -12.73 3.12 -10.62
N ARG A 309 -13.40 2.95 -11.77
CA ARG A 309 -14.88 2.89 -11.86
C ARG A 309 -15.51 1.76 -11.05
N LYS A 310 -14.75 0.73 -10.65
CA LYS A 310 -15.22 -0.40 -9.82
C LYS A 310 -15.01 -0.18 -8.33
N VAL A 311 -14.15 0.76 -7.95
CA VAL A 311 -13.72 0.99 -6.55
C VAL A 311 -13.98 2.42 -6.07
N MET A 312 -14.51 3.29 -6.94
CA MET A 312 -14.77 4.68 -6.63
C MET A 312 -15.88 4.85 -5.59
N PHE A 313 -15.75 5.92 -4.80
CA PHE A 313 -16.73 6.34 -3.81
C PHE A 313 -17.16 7.79 -4.02
N PRO A 314 -18.36 8.18 -3.58
CA PRO A 314 -18.76 9.59 -3.57
C PRO A 314 -17.78 10.45 -2.78
N LEU A 315 -17.50 11.68 -3.24
CA LEU A 315 -16.59 12.59 -2.54
C LEU A 315 -16.97 12.79 -1.07
N GLN A 316 -18.27 12.88 -0.76
CA GLN A 316 -18.76 13.03 0.61
C GLN A 316 -18.34 11.86 1.51
N HIS A 317 -18.25 10.63 0.98
CA HIS A 317 -17.78 9.47 1.73
C HIS A 317 -16.32 9.66 2.16
N ALA A 318 -15.45 10.02 1.20
CA ALA A 318 -14.04 10.26 1.47
C ALA A 318 -13.82 11.41 2.46
N LEU A 319 -14.51 12.54 2.25
CA LEU A 319 -14.38 13.72 3.12
C LEU A 319 -14.87 13.45 4.54
N LYS A 320 -15.93 12.65 4.74
CA LYS A 320 -16.39 12.25 6.08
C LYS A 320 -15.34 11.42 6.79
N LYS A 321 -14.80 10.39 6.13
CA LYS A 321 -13.76 9.52 6.70
C LYS A 321 -12.48 10.31 7.04
N LEU A 322 -12.04 11.17 6.12
CA LEU A 322 -10.92 12.07 6.33
C LEU A 322 -11.17 13.04 7.50
N THR A 323 -12.41 13.54 7.67
CA THR A 323 -12.75 14.44 8.79
C THR A 323 -12.57 13.77 10.15
N GLU A 324 -12.95 12.50 10.29
CA GLU A 324 -12.77 11.78 11.56
C GLU A 324 -11.29 11.64 11.93
N ASP A 325 -10.42 11.39 10.94
CA ASP A 325 -8.98 11.33 11.18
C ASP A 325 -8.34 12.73 11.36
N ILE A 326 -8.83 13.76 10.67
CA ILE A 326 -8.41 15.16 10.91
C ILE A 326 -8.70 15.56 12.36
N LYS A 327 -9.86 15.19 12.92
CA LYS A 327 -10.24 15.58 14.30
C LYS A 327 -9.20 15.17 15.32
N ILE A 328 -8.69 13.94 15.22
CA ILE A 328 -7.73 13.36 16.17
C ILE A 328 -6.29 13.84 15.96
N CYS A 329 -5.93 14.34 14.78
CA CYS A 329 -4.55 14.75 14.49
C CYS A 329 -4.25 16.19 14.91
N ASP A 330 -3.07 16.45 15.46
CA ASP A 330 -2.61 17.80 15.83
C ASP A 330 -2.12 18.59 14.62
N TYR A 331 -1.46 17.90 13.70
CA TYR A 331 -0.83 18.48 12.52
C TYR A 331 -1.36 17.86 11.23
N VAL A 332 -1.41 18.68 10.17
CA VAL A 332 -1.61 18.22 8.79
C VAL A 332 -0.34 18.49 7.99
N VAL A 333 0.18 17.47 7.31
CA VAL A 333 1.43 17.53 6.56
C VAL A 333 1.16 17.20 5.10
N SER A 334 1.71 17.96 4.17
CA SER A 334 1.74 17.57 2.75
C SER A 334 2.95 18.13 2.01
N HIS A 335 3.22 17.60 0.82
CA HIS A 335 4.25 18.12 -0.07
C HIS A 335 3.64 19.13 -1.06
N ASN A 336 3.38 20.34 -0.54
CA ASN A 336 2.68 21.49 -1.16
C ASN A 336 1.29 21.76 -0.57
N THR A 337 1.23 21.98 0.74
CA THR A 337 -0.02 22.25 1.51
C THR A 337 -0.94 23.31 0.92
N ASP A 338 -0.40 24.33 0.24
CA ASP A 338 -1.23 25.37 -0.38
C ASP A 338 -2.09 24.79 -1.51
N PHE A 339 -1.60 23.78 -2.22
CA PHE A 339 -2.34 23.07 -3.24
C PHE A 339 -3.39 22.16 -2.59
N ASP A 340 -2.95 21.16 -1.83
CA ASP A 340 -3.83 20.11 -1.29
C ASP A 340 -4.94 20.70 -0.41
N LEU A 341 -4.57 21.57 0.54
CA LEU A 341 -5.51 22.06 1.55
C LEU A 341 -6.44 23.14 1.00
N SER A 342 -6.04 23.88 -0.05
CA SER A 342 -6.95 24.85 -0.68
C SER A 342 -8.06 24.14 -1.46
N ILE A 343 -7.73 23.06 -2.16
CA ILE A 343 -8.70 22.25 -2.91
C ILE A 343 -9.62 21.49 -1.93
N LEU A 344 -9.06 20.78 -0.96
CA LEU A 344 -9.86 20.11 0.09
C LEU A 344 -10.74 21.12 0.84
N GLY A 345 -10.18 22.27 1.23
CA GLY A 345 -10.90 23.33 1.91
C GLY A 345 -12.06 23.90 1.10
N HIS A 346 -11.89 24.05 -0.24
CA HIS A 346 -12.96 24.44 -1.14
C HIS A 346 -14.11 23.42 -1.10
N TYR A 347 -13.82 22.14 -1.28
CA TYR A 347 -14.86 21.10 -1.29
C TYR A 347 -15.54 20.92 0.07
N TYR A 348 -14.80 21.02 1.18
CA TYR A 348 -15.38 21.03 2.52
C TYR A 348 -16.35 22.19 2.70
N THR A 349 -15.94 23.41 2.34
CA THR A 349 -16.80 24.61 2.45
C THR A 349 -18.02 24.49 1.54
N LYS A 350 -17.85 24.03 0.29
CA LYS A 350 -18.93 23.84 -0.68
C LYS A 350 -19.98 22.82 -0.22
N LEU A 351 -19.55 21.72 0.40
CA LEU A 351 -20.43 20.61 0.77
C LEU A 351 -21.00 20.70 2.20
N TYR A 352 -20.27 21.32 3.13
CA TYR A 352 -20.60 21.30 4.55
C TYR A 352 -20.63 22.70 5.19
N GLY A 353 -20.27 23.76 4.45
CA GLY A 353 -20.21 25.14 4.97
C GLY A 353 -19.06 25.41 5.94
N ILE A 354 -18.25 24.40 6.27
CA ILE A 354 -17.13 24.50 7.21
C ILE A 354 -15.90 23.79 6.64
N ASN A 355 -14.71 24.32 6.94
CA ASN A 355 -13.43 23.70 6.59
C ASN A 355 -12.71 23.22 7.86
N PRO A 356 -12.67 21.90 8.15
CA PRO A 356 -12.02 21.37 9.35
C PRO A 356 -10.49 21.58 9.35
N LEU A 357 -9.88 21.73 8.18
CA LEU A 357 -8.44 21.96 8.02
C LEU A 357 -8.01 23.38 8.44
N SER A 358 -8.93 24.34 8.42
CA SER A 358 -8.63 25.76 8.71
C SER A 358 -8.10 26.02 10.13
N ARG A 359 -8.34 25.10 11.05
CA ARG A 359 -7.93 25.19 12.46
C ARG A 359 -6.73 24.31 12.82
N LYS A 360 -6.17 23.58 11.85
CA LYS A 360 -5.07 22.64 12.09
C LYS A 360 -3.73 23.31 11.82
N ALA A 361 -2.72 22.96 12.63
CA ALA A 361 -1.34 23.34 12.34
C ALA A 361 -0.88 22.61 11.07
N THR A 362 -0.24 23.32 10.14
CA THR A 362 0.16 22.75 8.85
C THR A 362 1.68 22.73 8.71
N ILE A 363 2.20 21.64 8.15
CA ILE A 363 3.61 21.49 7.81
C ILE A 363 3.73 21.22 6.31
N CYS A 364 4.38 22.13 5.60
CA CYS A 364 4.63 21.97 4.17
C CYS A 364 6.06 21.46 3.96
N THR A 365 6.24 20.19 3.60
CA THR A 365 7.58 19.63 3.39
C THR A 365 8.29 20.31 2.22
N MET A 366 7.56 20.72 1.19
CA MET A 366 8.07 21.49 0.05
C MET A 366 8.68 22.84 0.50
N LYS A 367 7.92 23.67 1.25
CA LYS A 367 8.40 25.00 1.67
C LYS A 367 9.50 24.90 2.73
N SER A 368 9.35 23.99 3.69
CA SER A 368 10.29 23.84 4.81
C SER A 368 11.67 23.37 4.34
N THR A 369 11.75 22.68 3.20
CA THR A 369 13.00 22.10 2.70
C THR A 369 13.70 22.92 1.62
N VAL A 370 13.21 24.13 1.27
CA VAL A 370 13.84 24.99 0.26
C VAL A 370 15.32 25.24 0.58
N ASN A 371 15.62 25.64 1.83
CA ASN A 371 16.99 25.93 2.27
C ASN A 371 17.82 24.68 2.53
N TYR A 372 17.17 23.53 2.74
CA TYR A 372 17.85 22.24 2.89
C TYR A 372 18.29 21.70 1.52
N CYS A 373 17.38 21.73 0.54
CA CYS A 373 17.65 21.24 -0.82
C CYS A 373 18.54 22.19 -1.62
N LYS A 374 18.43 23.51 -1.42
CA LYS A 374 19.23 24.56 -2.10
C LYS A 374 19.28 24.43 -3.61
N ILE A 375 18.16 24.06 -4.24
CA ILE A 375 18.11 23.85 -5.69
C ILE A 375 18.04 25.22 -6.38
N PRO A 376 19.02 25.60 -7.22
CA PRO A 376 19.12 26.95 -7.76
C PRO A 376 17.98 27.28 -8.75
N ASN A 377 17.58 28.55 -8.73
CA ASN A 377 16.68 29.21 -9.65
C ASN A 377 17.15 30.66 -9.87
N LYS A 378 16.63 31.35 -10.89
CA LYS A 378 17.05 32.72 -11.26
C LYS A 378 16.99 33.74 -10.11
N PHE A 379 16.14 33.51 -9.10
CA PHE A 379 15.88 34.45 -8.00
C PHE A 379 16.13 33.87 -6.60
N GLY A 380 16.92 32.79 -6.49
CA GLY A 380 17.19 32.11 -5.22
C GLY A 380 17.02 30.60 -5.34
N TYR A 381 16.56 29.94 -4.28
CA TYR A 381 16.26 28.51 -4.34
C TYR A 381 14.81 28.25 -4.74
N LYS A 382 14.59 27.29 -5.64
CA LYS A 382 13.23 26.86 -5.99
C LYS A 382 12.65 25.94 -4.92
N PHE A 383 11.33 25.83 -4.93
CA PHE A 383 10.63 24.74 -4.26
C PHE A 383 11.08 23.39 -4.84
N PRO A 384 11.54 22.45 -4.00
CA PRO A 384 11.85 21.10 -4.46
C PRO A 384 10.56 20.38 -4.85
N LYS A 385 10.63 19.55 -5.88
CA LYS A 385 9.63 18.50 -6.13
C LYS A 385 9.80 17.39 -5.08
N LEU A 386 8.77 16.55 -4.91
CA LEU A 386 8.83 15.43 -3.96
C LEU A 386 9.98 14.47 -4.31
N SER A 387 10.13 14.14 -5.59
CA SER A 387 11.23 13.34 -6.13
C SER A 387 12.62 13.95 -5.87
N GLU A 388 12.76 15.27 -5.96
CA GLU A 388 14.04 15.96 -5.68
C GLU A 388 14.37 15.96 -4.18
N LEU A 389 13.35 16.16 -3.34
CA LEU A 389 13.50 16.04 -1.89
C LEU A 389 13.88 14.62 -1.48
N TYR A 390 13.21 13.62 -2.05
CA TYR A 390 13.52 12.21 -1.82
C TYR A 390 14.97 11.90 -2.22
N ASN A 391 15.38 12.31 -3.43
CA ASN A 391 16.75 12.12 -3.88
C ASN A 391 17.77 12.80 -2.95
N LYS A 392 17.48 14.02 -2.47
CA LYS A 392 18.36 14.72 -1.53
C LYS A 392 18.52 14.01 -0.18
N LEU A 393 17.49 13.31 0.27
CA LEU A 393 17.46 12.63 1.57
C LEU A 393 18.06 11.21 1.52
N PHE A 394 17.91 10.53 0.39
CA PHE A 394 18.20 9.10 0.25
C PHE A 394 19.20 8.76 -0.85
N ASP A 395 19.69 9.75 -1.61
CA ASP A 395 20.57 9.55 -2.77
C ASP A 395 20.00 8.51 -3.73
N TYR A 396 18.71 8.71 -4.06
CA TYR A 396 17.91 7.82 -4.88
C TYR A 396 16.80 8.59 -5.62
N GLU A 397 16.77 8.48 -6.94
CA GLU A 397 15.76 9.14 -7.78
C GLU A 397 14.48 8.30 -7.89
N VAL A 398 13.39 8.79 -7.30
CA VAL A 398 12.04 8.25 -7.52
C VAL A 398 11.36 9.00 -8.64
N LYS A 399 10.59 8.29 -9.49
CA LYS A 399 9.67 8.94 -10.42
C LYS A 399 8.47 9.47 -9.66
N ASN A 400 7.94 10.63 -10.08
CA ASN A 400 6.64 11.09 -9.58
C ASN A 400 5.59 10.04 -9.94
N SER A 401 4.91 9.53 -8.92
CA SER A 401 3.99 8.43 -9.10
C SER A 401 2.65 8.87 -9.66
N HIS A 402 2.26 10.13 -9.43
CA HIS A 402 0.95 10.67 -9.85
C HIS A 402 -0.20 9.79 -9.33
N ASN A 403 -0.02 9.29 -8.10
CA ASN A 403 -0.98 8.48 -7.39
C ASN A 403 -0.87 8.85 -5.92
N ALA A 404 -1.93 9.42 -5.37
CA ALA A 404 -1.90 10.01 -4.03
C ALA A 404 -1.47 9.00 -2.96
N GLU A 405 -1.79 7.71 -3.15
CA GLU A 405 -1.36 6.66 -2.21
C GLU A 405 0.15 6.45 -2.17
N ILE A 406 0.82 6.59 -3.31
CA ILE A 406 2.28 6.43 -3.37
C ILE A 406 2.96 7.72 -2.93
N ASP A 407 2.45 8.87 -3.40
CA ASP A 407 3.04 10.18 -3.10
C ASP A 407 2.88 10.57 -1.61
N VAL A 408 1.77 10.17 -0.96
CA VAL A 408 1.63 10.34 0.51
C VAL A 408 2.64 9.49 1.30
N LEU A 409 2.99 8.30 0.81
CA LEU A 409 3.99 7.42 1.46
C LEU A 409 5.41 7.97 1.27
N HIS A 410 5.76 8.43 0.06
CA HIS A 410 7.02 9.14 -0.16
C HIS A 410 7.12 10.40 0.71
N THR A 411 6.02 11.15 0.85
CA THR A 411 5.95 12.33 1.73
C THR A 411 6.17 11.94 3.19
N LEU A 412 5.56 10.84 3.66
CA LEU A 412 5.80 10.30 5.00
C LEU A 412 7.27 9.91 5.20
N LYS A 413 7.90 9.18 4.27
CA LYS A 413 9.32 8.82 4.37
C LYS A 413 10.21 10.05 4.49
N CYS A 414 9.97 11.04 3.61
CA CYS A 414 10.70 12.30 3.65
C CYS A 414 10.49 13.02 4.98
N PHE A 415 9.25 13.11 5.46
CA PHE A 415 8.91 13.74 6.74
C PHE A 415 9.62 13.06 7.91
N LYS A 416 9.61 11.72 7.99
CA LYS A 416 10.31 10.95 9.02
C LYS A 416 11.81 11.24 9.00
N LYS A 417 12.44 11.22 7.83
CA LYS A 417 13.87 11.49 7.69
C LYS A 417 14.22 12.92 8.08
N LEU A 418 13.44 13.91 7.63
CA LEU A 418 13.64 15.32 7.98
C LEU A 418 13.53 15.58 9.48
N LYS A 419 12.59 14.91 10.17
CA LYS A 419 12.51 14.94 11.63
C LYS A 419 13.76 14.34 12.28
N SER A 420 14.24 13.18 11.80
CA SER A 420 15.41 12.53 12.42
C SER A 420 16.72 13.30 12.24
N ILE A 421 16.81 14.15 11.22
CA ILE A 421 17.95 15.05 10.99
C ILE A 421 17.71 16.49 11.45
N ASN A 422 16.63 16.75 12.20
CA ASN A 422 16.28 18.07 12.77
C ASN A 422 16.24 19.22 11.73
N VAL A 423 15.61 18.99 10.59
CA VAL A 423 15.34 20.05 9.60
C VAL A 423 14.05 20.82 9.90
N PHE A 424 13.22 20.32 10.82
CA PHE A 424 12.02 20.98 11.32
C PHE A 424 12.23 21.68 12.65
#